data_AF-A0A1F3R989-F1
#
_entry.id   AF-A0A1F3R989-F1
#
_cell.length_a   1.000
_cell.length_b   1.000
_cell.length_c   1.000
_cell.angle_alpha   90.00
_cell.angle_beta   90.00
_cell.angle_gamma   90.00
#
_symmetry.space_group_name_H-M   'P 1'
#
loop_
_entity.id
_entity.type
_entity.pdbx_description
1 polymer ?
#
loop_
_entity_poly.entity_id
_entity_poly.type
_entity_poly.pdbx_seq_one_letter_code
_entity_poly.pdbx_strand_id
1 'polypeptide(L)'
;MNSQNATITIKNKSDRQLNVKLMQGNERKNIVYKTDSIAPKGTIVFNLMETGFYFTKTRAILYDKKDVEKNDTIYSKDRPMQVISDKKRGYSNVTIEYKIKESKENSSVSITRKEFDH
;
A
#
# COMPACT_ATOMS: atom_id res chain seq x y z
N MET A 1 13.59 -21.99 15.78
CA MET A 1 12.18 -21.55 15.88
C MET A 1 11.90 -20.65 14.68
N ASN A 2 11.17 -21.13 13.66
CA ASN A 2 10.74 -20.27 12.56
C ASN A 2 9.57 -19.42 13.05
N SER A 3 9.81 -18.17 13.43
CA SER A 3 8.75 -17.20 13.63
C SER A 3 8.19 -16.84 12.25
N GLN A 4 7.24 -17.64 11.74
CA GLN A 4 6.40 -17.15 10.66
C GLN A 4 5.64 -15.94 11.20
N ASN A 5 5.63 -14.86 10.43
CA ASN A 5 4.82 -13.68 10.66
C ASN A 5 3.95 -13.52 9.42
N ALA A 6 2.76 -12.95 9.56
CA ALA A 6 1.99 -12.58 8.40
C ALA A 6 2.73 -11.49 7.60
N THR A 7 2.54 -11.46 6.29
CA THR A 7 3.22 -10.49 5.43
C THR A 7 2.25 -9.78 4.49
N ILE A 8 2.51 -8.49 4.26
CA ILE A 8 1.94 -7.74 3.14
C ILE A 8 3.09 -7.35 2.22
N THR A 9 3.11 -7.96 1.03
CA THR A 9 4.03 -7.59 -0.04
C THR A 9 3.36 -6.56 -0.94
N ILE A 10 4.02 -5.45 -1.21
CA ILE A 10 3.53 -4.41 -2.10
C ILE A 10 4.48 -4.29 -3.28
N LYS A 11 3.95 -4.55 -4.48
CA LYS A 11 4.69 -4.46 -5.74
C LYS A 11 4.29 -3.20 -6.48
N ASN A 12 5.23 -2.30 -6.70
CA ASN A 12 5.04 -1.18 -7.61
C ASN A 12 5.30 -1.64 -9.03
N LYS A 13 4.25 -1.78 -9.86
CA LYS A 13 4.42 -2.11 -11.29
C LYS A 13 4.37 -0.88 -12.18
N SER A 14 4.20 0.32 -11.60
CA SER A 14 4.17 1.59 -12.30
C SER A 14 5.55 2.22 -12.45
N ASP A 15 5.62 3.29 -13.24
CA ASP A 15 6.80 4.14 -13.39
C ASP A 15 6.85 5.28 -12.36
N ARG A 16 5.91 5.28 -11.39
CA ARG A 16 5.78 6.30 -10.36
C ARG A 16 6.54 5.91 -9.10
N GLN A 17 7.08 6.89 -8.38
CA GLN A 17 7.52 6.69 -7.00
C GLN A 17 6.28 6.52 -6.11
N LEU A 18 6.20 5.45 -5.33
CA LEU A 18 5.13 5.27 -4.35
C LEU A 18 5.59 5.69 -2.96
N ASN A 19 4.75 6.43 -2.25
CA ASN A 19 4.83 6.57 -0.81
C ASN A 19 3.63 5.84 -0.24
N VAL A 20 3.87 4.85 0.62
CA VAL A 20 2.85 3.96 1.14
C VAL A 20 2.70 4.16 2.63
N LYS A 21 1.47 4.35 3.10
CA LYS A 21 1.07 4.20 4.49
C LYS A 21 0.30 2.90 4.62
N LEU A 22 0.84 1.94 5.36
CA LEU A 22 0.10 0.77 5.82
C LEU A 22 -0.69 1.16 7.07
N MET A 23 -2.00 1.04 6.99
CA MET A 23 -2.95 1.37 8.05
C MET A 23 -3.44 0.09 8.72
N GLN A 24 -3.62 0.13 10.03
CA GLN A 24 -4.25 -0.94 10.82
C GLN A 24 -5.59 -0.44 11.35
N GLY A 25 -6.64 -1.26 11.19
CA GLY A 25 -8.02 -0.95 11.54
C GLY A 25 -8.95 -0.90 10.33
N ASN A 26 -10.13 -0.34 10.55
CA ASN A 26 -11.14 -0.17 9.49
C ASN A 26 -11.12 1.29 8.96
N GLU A 27 -11.91 1.59 7.93
CA GLU A 27 -11.90 2.92 7.30
C GLU A 27 -12.28 4.07 8.26
N ARG A 28 -13.04 3.82 9.33
CA ARG A 28 -13.49 4.85 10.29
C ARG A 28 -12.57 5.00 11.50
N LYS A 29 -11.93 3.92 11.93
CA LYS A 29 -11.02 3.87 13.08
C LYS A 29 -9.79 3.08 12.68
N ASN A 30 -8.71 3.80 12.38
CA ASN A 30 -7.43 3.24 11.99
C ASN A 30 -6.28 4.09 12.50
N ILE A 31 -5.11 3.49 12.54
CA ILE A 31 -3.83 4.13 12.86
C ILE A 31 -2.82 3.77 11.78
N VAL A 32 -1.82 4.64 11.60
CA VAL A 32 -0.66 4.31 10.76
C VAL A 32 0.14 3.22 11.46
N TYR A 33 0.25 2.06 10.81
CA TYR A 33 1.08 0.96 11.30
C TYR A 33 2.53 1.15 10.86
N LYS A 34 2.75 1.42 9.57
CA LYS A 34 4.09 1.66 9.01
C LYS A 34 4.01 2.52 7.75
N THR A 35 5.09 3.24 7.48
CA THR A 35 5.27 3.99 6.23
C THR A 35 6.52 3.50 5.52
N ASP A 36 6.50 3.55 4.19
CA ASP A 36 7.67 3.27 3.36
C ASP A 36 7.54 3.91 1.98
N SER A 37 8.62 3.88 1.21
CA SER A 37 8.65 4.34 -0.17
C SER A 37 9.11 3.23 -1.10
N ILE A 38 8.52 3.17 -2.29
CA ILE A 38 8.83 2.17 -3.30
C ILE A 38 9.23 2.88 -4.58
N ALA A 39 10.46 2.64 -5.03
CA ALA A 39 10.93 3.08 -6.33
C ALA A 39 10.04 2.51 -7.46
N PRO A 40 10.03 3.15 -8.65
CA PRO A 40 9.45 2.57 -9.86
C PRO A 40 9.89 1.11 -10.05
N LYS A 41 8.94 0.23 -10.42
CA LYS A 41 9.16 -1.21 -10.58
C LYS A 41 9.68 -1.97 -9.33
N GLY A 42 9.73 -1.32 -8.16
CA GLY A 42 10.22 -1.88 -6.91
C GLY A 42 9.22 -2.74 -6.14
N THR A 43 9.67 -3.34 -5.05
CA THR A 43 8.84 -4.15 -4.14
C THR A 43 9.26 -3.91 -2.70
N ILE A 44 8.30 -3.86 -1.79
CA ILE A 44 8.54 -3.89 -0.33
C ILE A 44 7.72 -4.99 0.32
N VAL A 45 8.17 -5.43 1.51
CA VAL A 45 7.47 -6.43 2.32
C VAL A 45 7.32 -5.89 3.74
N PHE A 46 6.08 -5.82 4.21
CA PHE A 46 5.75 -5.53 5.60
C PHE A 46 5.51 -6.82 6.37
N ASN A 47 6.28 -7.03 7.44
CA ASN A 47 6.02 -8.10 8.41
C ASN A 47 4.98 -7.60 9.42
N LEU A 48 3.96 -8.40 9.68
CA LEU A 48 2.85 -8.10 10.58
C LEU A 48 2.85 -9.04 11.77
N MET A 49 2.86 -8.46 12.96
CA MET A 49 2.89 -9.19 14.23
C MET A 49 1.50 -9.42 14.83
N GLU A 50 0.48 -8.73 14.31
CA GLU A 50 -0.86 -8.74 14.89
C GLU A 50 -1.92 -9.18 13.87
N THR A 51 -2.90 -9.93 14.34
CA THR A 51 -4.11 -10.22 13.58
C THR A 51 -5.00 -8.98 13.58
N GLY A 52 -5.52 -8.59 12.42
CA GLY A 52 -6.37 -7.42 12.31
C GLY A 52 -6.77 -7.08 10.89
N PHE A 53 -7.49 -5.97 10.73
CA PHE A 53 -7.74 -5.39 9.41
C PHE A 53 -6.61 -4.45 9.03
N TYR A 54 -6.19 -4.53 7.78
CA TYR A 54 -5.15 -3.67 7.23
C TYR A 54 -5.58 -3.13 5.87
N PHE A 55 -5.16 -1.92 5.54
CA PHE A 55 -5.27 -1.37 4.20
C PHE A 55 -4.13 -0.40 3.94
N THR A 56 -3.90 -0.08 2.68
CA THR A 56 -2.86 0.85 2.27
C THR A 56 -3.47 2.14 1.78
N LYS A 57 -2.88 3.27 2.17
CA LYS A 57 -3.02 4.55 1.47
C LYS A 57 -1.74 4.80 0.69
N THR A 58 -1.84 5.26 -0.55
CA THR A 58 -0.69 5.53 -1.39
C THR A 58 -0.73 6.91 -2.02
N ARG A 59 0.45 7.51 -2.13
CA ARG A 59 0.74 8.69 -2.93
C ARG A 59 1.74 8.29 -4.02
N ALA A 60 1.26 8.25 -5.25
CA ALA A 60 2.05 7.87 -6.42
C ALA A 60 2.44 9.11 -7.21
N ILE A 61 3.74 9.41 -7.25
CA ILE A 61 4.30 10.60 -7.89
C ILE A 61 4.94 10.18 -9.22
N LEU A 62 4.42 10.70 -10.33
CA LEU A 62 5.13 10.72 -11.60
C LEU A 62 5.94 12.01 -11.64
N TYR A 63 7.25 11.86 -11.84
CA TYR A 63 8.16 12.98 -11.96
C TYR A 63 9.04 12.81 -13.19
N ASP A 64 8.82 13.64 -14.20
CA ASP A 64 9.60 13.76 -15.42
C ASP A 64 10.32 15.12 -15.42
N LYS A 65 11.65 15.08 -15.45
CA LYS A 65 12.49 16.28 -15.46
C LYS A 65 12.51 16.98 -16.82
N LYS A 66 12.21 16.26 -17.89
CA LYS A 66 12.25 16.77 -19.27
C LYS A 66 10.91 17.35 -19.68
N ASP A 67 9.82 16.79 -19.18
CA ASP A 67 8.46 17.18 -19.53
C ASP A 67 7.64 17.41 -18.25
N VAL A 68 7.68 18.66 -17.77
CA VAL A 68 7.06 19.05 -16.51
C VAL A 68 5.54 18.88 -16.55
N GLU A 69 4.92 18.95 -17.74
CA GLU A 69 3.46 18.79 -17.91
C GLU A 69 3.01 17.35 -17.64
N LYS A 70 3.91 16.37 -17.71
CA LYS A 70 3.65 14.97 -17.32
C LYS A 70 3.72 14.74 -15.82
N ASN A 71 4.19 15.70 -15.04
CA ASN A 71 4.25 15.55 -13.59
C ASN A 71 2.85 15.44 -13.02
N ASP A 72 2.61 14.39 -12.24
CA ASP A 72 1.30 14.11 -11.69
C ASP A 72 1.41 13.36 -10.38
N THR A 73 0.44 13.56 -9.49
CA THR A 73 0.37 12.88 -8.20
C THR A 73 -1.01 12.30 -7.98
N ILE A 74 -1.06 10.98 -7.84
CA ILE A 74 -2.29 10.23 -7.58
C ILE A 74 -2.31 9.80 -6.12
N TYR A 75 -3.46 9.96 -5.48
CA TYR A 75 -3.72 9.44 -4.13
C TYR A 75 -4.77 8.34 -4.21
N SER A 76 -4.51 7.20 -3.58
CA SER A 76 -5.46 6.10 -3.54
C SER A 76 -5.42 5.33 -2.24
N LYS A 77 -6.46 4.54 -1.96
CA LYS A 77 -6.50 3.55 -0.89
C LYS A 77 -7.05 2.23 -1.37
N ASP A 78 -6.60 1.14 -0.76
CA ASP A 78 -7.24 -0.16 -0.93
C ASP A 78 -8.32 -0.39 0.12
N ARG A 79 -9.20 -1.37 -0.15
CA ARG A 79 -10.20 -1.81 0.84
C ARG A 79 -9.50 -2.55 1.99
N PRO A 80 -9.99 -2.42 3.24
CA PRO A 80 -9.51 -3.23 4.36
C PRO A 80 -9.56 -4.73 4.08
N MET A 81 -8.45 -5.40 4.32
CA MET A 81 -8.31 -6.85 4.24
C MET A 81 -7.98 -7.41 5.62
N GLN A 82 -8.55 -8.56 5.96
CA GLN A 82 -8.24 -9.24 7.19
C GLN A 82 -6.92 -9.99 7.04
N VAL A 83 -5.99 -9.76 7.98
CA VAL A 83 -4.73 -10.48 8.09
C VAL A 83 -4.73 -11.28 9.38
N ILE A 84 -4.38 -12.55 9.28
CA ILE A 84 -4.21 -13.47 10.41
C ILE A 84 -2.72 -13.64 10.65
N SER A 85 -2.27 -13.28 11.85
CA SER A 85 -0.91 -13.50 12.34
C SER A 85 -1.02 -14.18 13.71
N ASP A 86 -1.37 -15.46 13.71
CA ASP A 86 -1.58 -16.23 14.95
C ASP A 86 -1.03 -17.64 14.79
N LYS A 87 -0.33 -18.13 15.82
CA LYS A 87 0.31 -19.45 15.81
C LYS A 87 -0.68 -20.61 15.66
N LYS A 88 -1.94 -20.46 16.11
CA LYS A 88 -2.97 -21.51 16.04
C LYS A 88 -3.76 -21.45 14.74
N ARG A 89 -4.07 -20.25 14.25
CA ARG A 89 -4.86 -20.03 13.02
C ARG A 89 -4.01 -19.99 11.74
N GLY A 90 -2.70 -19.83 11.86
CA GLY A 90 -1.76 -19.69 10.75
C GLY A 90 -1.46 -18.24 10.39
N TYR A 91 -0.68 -18.07 9.33
CA TYR A 91 -0.15 -16.77 8.89
C TYR A 91 -0.64 -16.43 7.49
N SER A 92 -1.24 -15.25 7.31
CA SER A 92 -1.62 -14.75 6.00
C SER A 92 -0.41 -14.17 5.26
N ASN A 93 -0.26 -14.54 3.99
CA ASN A 93 0.70 -13.92 3.08
C ASN A 93 -0.09 -13.22 1.98
N VAL A 94 -0.14 -11.88 2.03
CA VAL A 94 -0.92 -11.06 1.12
C VAL A 94 0.01 -10.35 0.16
N THR A 95 -0.35 -10.34 -1.14
CA THR A 95 0.34 -9.55 -2.15
C THR A 95 -0.61 -8.52 -2.73
N ILE A 96 -0.23 -7.25 -2.62
CA ILE A 96 -0.90 -6.11 -3.25
C ILE A 96 -0.05 -5.65 -4.42
N GLU A 97 -0.65 -5.59 -5.61
CA GLU A 97 0.03 -5.11 -6.82
C GLU A 97 -0.53 -3.75 -7.22
N TYR A 98 0.32 -2.71 -7.14
CA TYR A 98 -0.01 -1.40 -7.64
C TYR A 98 0.31 -1.33 -9.14
N LYS A 99 -0.73 -1.47 -9.96
CA LYS A 99 -0.66 -1.35 -11.42
C LYS A 99 -1.32 -0.04 -11.85
N ILE A 100 -0.66 1.07 -11.55
CA ILE A 100 -1.05 2.36 -12.14
C ILE A 100 -0.68 2.31 -13.62
N LYS A 101 -1.56 1.71 -14.41
CA LYS A 101 -1.62 1.97 -15.84
C LYS A 101 -2.23 3.35 -15.98
N GLU A 102 -1.68 4.16 -16.88
CA GLU A 102 -2.34 5.39 -17.34
C GLU A 102 -3.72 5.09 -17.98
N SER A 103 -4.04 3.81 -18.21
CA SER A 103 -5.37 3.31 -18.57
C SER A 103 -6.13 2.69 -17.36
N LYS A 104 -6.97 3.51 -16.72
CA LYS A 104 -8.27 3.27 -16.05
C LYS A 104 -8.55 2.09 -15.09
N GLU A 105 -7.76 1.03 -15.00
CA GLU A 105 -8.08 -0.11 -14.12
C GLU A 105 -7.08 -0.25 -12.96
N ASN A 106 -7.44 0.33 -11.82
CA ASN A 106 -6.89 0.01 -10.52
C ASN A 106 -8.02 -0.39 -9.58
N SER A 107 -7.83 -1.46 -8.80
CA SER A 107 -8.79 -1.88 -7.77
C SER A 107 -8.83 -0.95 -6.55
N SER A 108 -7.89 0.00 -6.48
CA SER A 108 -7.79 1.00 -5.41
C SER A 108 -8.78 2.15 -5.63
N VAL A 109 -9.37 2.64 -4.56
CA VAL A 109 -10.27 3.80 -4.54
C VAL A 109 -9.43 5.08 -4.53
N SER A 110 -9.71 6.04 -5.41
CA SER A 110 -9.08 7.36 -5.39
C SER A 110 -9.45 8.12 -4.11
N ILE A 111 -8.49 8.79 -3.49
CA ILE A 111 -8.69 9.59 -2.27
C ILE A 111 -8.14 11.01 -2.44
N THR A 112 -8.47 11.90 -1.51
CA THR A 112 -7.88 13.25 -1.48
C THR A 112 -6.51 13.24 -0.80
N ARG A 113 -5.69 14.27 -1.07
CA ARG A 113 -4.44 14.51 -0.31
C ARG A 113 -4.70 14.62 1.19
N LYS A 114 -5.77 15.32 1.60
CA LYS A 114 -6.16 15.48 3.01
C LYS A 114 -6.43 14.13 3.67
N GLU A 115 -7.11 13.22 2.96
CA GLU A 115 -7.35 11.86 3.46
C GLU A 115 -6.07 11.03 3.52
N PHE A 116 -5.12 11.22 2.59
CA PHE A 116 -3.82 10.57 2.67
C PHE A 116 -3.00 11.08 3.86
N ASP A 117 -3.01 12.38 4.12
CA ASP A 117 -2.22 13.02 5.17
C ASP A 117 -2.74 12.68 6.58
N HIS A 118 -4.05 12.46 6.74
CA HIS A 118 -4.70 12.01 7.99
C HIS A 118 -4.49 10.52 8.26
#